data_AF-A0A7S1FGI3-F1
#
_entry.id   AF-A0A7S1FGI3-F1
#
_cell.length_a   1.000
_cell.length_b   1.000
_cell.length_c   1.000
_cell.angle_alpha   90.00
_cell.angle_beta   90.00
_cell.angle_gamma   90.00
#
_symmetry.space_group_name_H-M   'P 1'
#
loop_
_entity.id
_entity.type
_entity.pdbx_description
1 polymer ?
#
loop_
_entity_poly.entity_id
_entity_poly.type
_entity_poly.pdbx_seq_one_letter_code
_entity_poly.pdbx_strand_id
1 'polypeptide(L)'
;QAILFEFVPLSHVPMDTRRIDEVDATVSFEILKVWTSSAFNREADDTEPKGLGWRPLVNALGHAVWQRTSDRKAAIAAAKAVAAVGLRSEEPCDIVLRGEAKEPSEREVRRRLVGTYRKQSGEALIEILEAKLRDPLSFFCKAGFNRNTDPVGEARKHWPWYLYCLTFETQDFQPDGSASSGELVNMPLDLVDLQVVAQVFRTQITVTRLMDEALRFRPPHGLPPGDLCSAHLVLHRGIWAAIGGARKLQDEPFPLLNAVVELGDLPLGRLERLSNKAGLVERYDTVTAFYFLRVQSSLLPVERHQIKRYLYHARDQEEETTDGAEESDDAEPVEEIPDPKQDEEWEPPIWDPFSGVPDGSLEFHVLHEMVRRDARNRLEKMMQELAGRDGTAEKRATVQSAPRYISGPSRRLEAFPTPGHEGASTNDVPPKEVPVPVATPIRRMDQAELEQWLHARSTVFVVSPSIWEPSGAGRESQLGVRPGEEICIRKVDGPWTLVSAVLGTKTEGYVPTHLLMVWSVTEDFEPLAEWGTDYLPLKVGQSVKVKKPYDGQWTGWCHGHIWDNDSCEGVFPLARVRPSVLITREPIT
;
A
#
# COMPACT_ATOMS: atom_id res chain seq x y z
N GLN A 1 16.47 -47.38 20.51
CA GLN A 1 15.30 -47.07 19.66
C GLN A 1 15.44 -45.61 19.25
N ALA A 2 15.83 -45.36 18.00
CA ALA A 2 16.06 -44.02 17.49
C ALA A 2 14.72 -43.34 17.22
N ILE A 3 14.51 -42.15 17.79
CA ILE A 3 13.35 -41.30 17.56
C ILE A 3 13.58 -40.60 16.23
N LEU A 4 12.93 -41.08 15.16
CA LEU A 4 12.81 -40.36 13.90
C LEU A 4 11.84 -39.19 14.11
N PHE A 5 12.35 -37.96 14.04
CA PHE A 5 11.51 -36.78 13.84
C PHE A 5 11.09 -36.74 12.37
N GLU A 6 9.83 -37.06 12.09
CA GLU A 6 9.20 -36.76 10.81
C GLU A 6 9.09 -35.23 10.68
N PHE A 7 9.94 -34.64 9.83
CA PHE A 7 9.73 -33.29 9.34
C PHE A 7 8.48 -33.27 8.47
N VAL A 8 7.39 -32.74 9.01
CA VAL A 8 6.21 -32.38 8.22
C VAL A 8 6.58 -31.15 7.38
N PRO A 9 6.65 -31.25 6.04
CA PRO A 9 6.87 -30.07 5.21
C PRO A 9 5.66 -29.15 5.37
N LEU A 10 5.87 -28.00 6.01
CA LEU A 10 4.89 -26.91 6.01
C LEU A 10 4.62 -26.55 4.55
N SER A 11 3.43 -26.90 4.07
CA SER A 11 2.95 -26.56 2.74
C SER A 11 3.21 -25.08 2.47
N HIS A 12 3.93 -24.80 1.38
CA HIS A 12 4.10 -23.46 0.82
C HIS A 12 2.72 -22.81 0.65
N VAL A 13 2.30 -21.97 1.60
CA VAL A 13 1.20 -21.04 1.39
C VAL A 13 1.83 -19.83 0.72
N PRO A 14 1.63 -19.61 -0.59
CA PRO A 14 2.10 -18.38 -1.23
C PRO A 14 1.50 -17.19 -0.46
N MET A 15 2.33 -16.18 -0.20
CA MET A 15 1.88 -14.96 0.45
C MET A 15 0.81 -14.31 -0.42
N ASP A 16 -0.44 -14.42 0.01
CA ASP A 16 -1.57 -13.87 -0.73
C ASP A 16 -1.73 -12.40 -0.35
N THR A 17 -1.06 -11.52 -1.10
CA THR A 17 -1.15 -10.06 -0.95
C THR A 17 -2.58 -9.54 -1.06
N ARG A 18 -3.50 -10.32 -1.67
CA ARG A 18 -4.92 -9.95 -1.73
C ARG A 18 -5.56 -9.96 -0.35
N ARG A 19 -5.23 -10.93 0.50
CA ARG A 19 -5.75 -11.02 1.88
C ARG A 19 -5.20 -9.91 2.76
N ILE A 20 -3.93 -9.53 2.55
CA ILE A 20 -3.33 -8.38 3.23
C ILE A 20 -4.07 -7.11 2.84
N ASP A 21 -4.29 -6.90 1.55
CA ASP A 21 -4.97 -5.71 1.07
C ASP A 21 -6.47 -5.63 1.41
N GLU A 22 -7.13 -6.79 1.60
CA GLU A 22 -8.52 -6.87 2.08
C GLU A 22 -8.65 -6.34 3.51
N VAL A 23 -7.61 -6.54 4.33
CA VAL A 23 -7.54 -6.01 5.70
C VAL A 23 -7.08 -4.55 5.68
N ASP A 24 -5.95 -4.28 5.02
CA ASP A 24 -5.39 -2.94 4.90
C ASP A 24 -4.46 -2.83 3.67
N ALA A 25 -4.95 -2.17 2.62
CA ALA A 25 -4.19 -1.89 1.40
C ALA A 25 -2.92 -1.06 1.65
N THR A 26 -2.83 -0.35 2.77
CA THR A 26 -1.65 0.45 3.11
C THR A 26 -0.46 -0.43 3.48
N VAL A 27 -0.67 -1.63 4.03
CA VAL A 27 0.43 -2.55 4.38
C VAL A 27 1.21 -2.99 3.14
N SER A 28 0.51 -3.49 2.11
CA SER A 28 1.18 -3.89 0.86
C SER A 28 1.79 -2.70 0.12
N PHE A 29 1.16 -1.52 0.21
CA PHE A 29 1.72 -0.29 -0.32
C PHE A 29 3.03 0.10 0.37
N GLU A 30 3.10 0.01 1.70
CA GLU A 30 4.30 0.27 2.48
C GLU A 30 5.42 -0.73 2.14
N ILE A 31 5.10 -2.02 1.99
CA ILE A 31 6.05 -3.04 1.54
C ILE A 31 6.59 -2.70 0.15
N LEU A 32 5.71 -2.37 -0.80
CA LEU A 32 6.09 -1.97 -2.16
C LEU A 32 6.98 -0.72 -2.15
N LYS A 33 6.62 0.25 -1.30
CA LYS A 33 7.35 1.50 -1.13
C LYS A 33 8.75 1.25 -0.59
N VAL A 34 8.90 0.46 0.48
CA VAL A 34 10.20 0.08 1.06
C VAL A 34 11.05 -0.69 0.06
N TRP A 35 10.46 -1.67 -0.62
CA TRP A 35 11.17 -2.46 -1.62
C TRP A 35 11.66 -1.61 -2.79
N THR A 36 10.79 -0.75 -3.33
CA THR A 36 11.14 0.16 -4.45
C THR A 36 12.21 1.16 -4.01
N SER A 37 12.03 1.78 -2.83
CA SER A 37 13.00 2.67 -2.19
C SER A 37 14.36 1.99 -2.03
N SER A 38 14.39 0.73 -1.61
CA SER A 38 15.63 -0.04 -1.47
C SER A 38 16.26 -0.38 -2.82
N ALA A 39 15.46 -0.77 -3.81
CA ALA A 39 15.94 -1.15 -5.14
C ALA A 39 16.57 0.04 -5.88
N PHE A 40 16.02 1.25 -5.71
CA PHE A 40 16.59 2.48 -6.27
C PHE A 40 17.59 3.18 -5.34
N ASN A 41 17.76 2.67 -4.12
CA ASN A 41 18.44 3.32 -3.00
C ASN A 41 18.11 4.82 -2.84
N ARG A 42 16.81 5.10 -2.81
CA ARG A 42 16.23 6.45 -2.71
C ARG A 42 15.21 6.49 -1.59
N GLU A 43 14.99 7.63 -0.97
CA GLU A 43 13.88 7.81 -0.02
C GLU A 43 12.56 7.68 -0.76
N ALA A 44 11.57 7.09 -0.09
CA ALA A 44 10.20 7.20 -0.55
C ALA A 44 9.50 8.25 0.30
N ASP A 45 8.86 9.21 -0.36
CA ASP A 45 8.14 10.26 0.34
C ASP A 45 6.84 9.71 0.93
N ASP A 46 6.66 9.90 2.23
CA ASP A 46 5.36 9.76 2.87
C ASP A 46 4.48 10.91 2.42
N THR A 47 3.41 10.58 1.69
CA THR A 47 2.42 11.59 1.32
C THR A 47 1.19 11.45 2.20
N GLU A 48 1.11 12.35 3.17
CA GLU A 48 -0.12 12.64 3.89
C GLU A 48 -0.87 13.80 3.20
N PRO A 49 -2.21 13.69 3.04
CA PRO A 49 -3.03 12.49 3.28
C PRO A 49 -2.81 11.39 2.23
N LYS A 50 -2.96 10.13 2.66
CA LYS A 50 -2.84 8.94 1.80
C LYS A 50 -3.84 9.02 0.63
N GLY A 51 -3.39 8.64 -0.57
CA GLY A 51 -4.26 8.55 -1.77
C GLY A 51 -4.21 9.74 -2.73
N LEU A 52 -3.42 10.78 -2.43
CA LEU A 52 -3.23 11.90 -3.34
C LEU A 52 -2.16 11.59 -4.39
N GLY A 53 -2.51 11.56 -5.67
CA GLY A 53 -1.55 11.32 -6.76
C GLY A 53 -0.70 12.55 -7.14
N TRP A 54 -1.28 13.76 -7.04
CA TRP A 54 -0.65 14.98 -7.55
C TRP A 54 0.59 15.41 -6.78
N ARG A 55 0.56 15.31 -5.44
CA ARG A 55 1.70 15.67 -4.59
C ARG A 55 2.91 14.75 -4.82
N PRO A 56 2.77 13.40 -4.79
CA PRO A 56 3.83 12.49 -5.23
C PRO A 56 4.38 12.81 -6.62
N LEU A 57 3.51 13.10 -7.60
CA LEU A 57 3.95 13.45 -8.94
C LEU A 57 4.81 14.72 -8.95
N VAL A 58 4.37 15.76 -8.24
CA VAL A 58 5.11 17.03 -8.12
C VAL A 58 6.46 16.81 -7.46
N ASN A 59 6.52 16.06 -6.36
CA ASN A 59 7.76 15.73 -5.69
C ASN A 59 8.71 14.95 -6.60
N ALA A 60 8.21 13.93 -7.31
CA ALA A 60 9.01 13.12 -8.23
C ALA A 60 9.53 13.95 -9.42
N LEU A 61 8.74 14.90 -9.94
CA LEU A 61 9.17 15.83 -10.99
C LEU A 61 10.20 16.85 -10.46
N GLY A 62 9.99 17.38 -9.25
CA GLY A 62 10.95 18.26 -8.57
C GLY A 62 12.29 17.58 -8.39
N HIS A 63 12.27 16.34 -7.88
CA HIS A 63 13.46 15.51 -7.77
C HIS A 63 14.14 15.27 -9.13
N ALA A 64 13.37 14.94 -10.18
CA ALA A 64 13.93 14.73 -11.52
C ALA A 64 14.63 16.01 -12.06
N VAL A 65 14.07 17.19 -11.80
CA VAL A 65 14.67 18.49 -12.16
C VAL A 65 15.93 18.78 -11.34
N TRP A 66 15.89 18.52 -10.04
CA TRP A 66 17.03 18.65 -9.15
C TRP A 66 18.17 17.73 -9.59
N GLN A 67 17.88 16.45 -9.83
CA GLN A 67 18.83 15.42 -10.27
C GLN A 67 19.53 15.85 -11.56
N ARG A 68 18.76 16.33 -12.57
CA ARG A 68 19.35 16.86 -13.81
C ARG A 68 20.34 18.01 -13.56
N THR A 69 19.99 18.89 -12.64
CA THR A 69 20.81 20.06 -12.31
C THR A 69 22.07 19.60 -11.55
N SER A 70 21.94 18.60 -10.68
CA SER A 70 23.03 17.92 -9.96
C SER A 70 23.99 17.24 -10.93
N ASP A 71 23.49 16.31 -11.75
CA ASP A 71 24.25 15.57 -12.77
C ASP A 71 25.02 16.52 -13.69
N ARG A 72 24.38 17.62 -14.09
CA ARG A 72 25.01 18.64 -14.92
C ARG A 72 26.14 19.37 -14.20
N LYS A 73 25.96 19.75 -12.93
CA LYS A 73 27.02 20.37 -12.13
C LYS A 73 28.18 19.40 -11.93
N ALA A 74 27.89 18.13 -11.66
CA ALA A 74 28.88 17.06 -11.54
C ALA A 74 29.66 16.86 -12.84
N ALA A 75 28.98 16.83 -13.99
CA ALA A 75 29.61 16.71 -15.31
C ALA A 75 30.54 17.90 -15.60
N ILE A 76 30.13 19.13 -15.28
CA ILE A 76 30.98 20.33 -15.42
C ILE A 76 32.19 20.26 -14.49
N ALA A 77 32.01 19.84 -13.23
CA ALA A 77 33.09 19.69 -12.27
C ALA A 77 34.09 18.61 -12.71
N ALA A 78 33.59 17.46 -13.18
CA ALA A 78 34.41 16.39 -13.73
C ALA A 78 35.20 16.85 -14.97
N ALA A 79 34.56 17.58 -15.90
CA ALA A 79 35.24 18.15 -17.07
C ALA A 79 36.36 19.11 -16.66
N LYS A 80 36.14 19.97 -15.66
CA LYS A 80 37.16 20.87 -15.09
C LYS A 80 38.32 20.10 -14.45
N ALA A 81 38.03 19.05 -13.68
CA ALA A 81 39.05 18.21 -13.05
C ALA A 81 39.91 17.49 -14.10
N VAL A 82 39.30 16.95 -15.14
CA VAL A 82 40.01 16.31 -16.26
C VAL A 82 40.90 17.31 -17.00
N ALA A 83 40.41 18.53 -17.24
CA ALA A 83 41.19 19.60 -17.86
C ALA A 83 42.42 20.00 -17.00
N ALA A 84 42.29 20.01 -15.67
CA ALA A 84 43.39 20.33 -14.76
C ALA A 84 44.53 19.30 -14.79
N VAL A 85 44.26 18.04 -15.19
CA VAL A 85 45.27 16.97 -15.36
C VAL A 85 45.93 17.01 -16.75
N GLY A 86 45.68 18.05 -17.55
CA GLY A 86 46.32 18.24 -18.86
C GLY A 86 45.74 17.37 -19.98
N LEU A 87 44.65 16.65 -19.72
CA LEU A 87 43.90 15.94 -20.76
C LEU A 87 43.04 16.94 -21.53
N ARG A 88 43.40 17.26 -22.79
CA ARG A 88 42.62 18.16 -23.66
C ARG A 88 41.14 17.83 -23.60
N SER A 89 40.31 18.63 -22.94
CA SER A 89 38.85 18.45 -22.99
C SER A 89 38.39 18.88 -24.37
N GLU A 90 37.64 18.04 -25.09
CA GLU A 90 36.73 18.61 -26.07
C GLU A 90 35.79 19.52 -25.28
N GLU A 91 35.61 20.76 -25.71
CA GLU A 91 34.77 21.70 -24.97
C GLU A 91 33.42 21.03 -24.72
N PRO A 92 32.97 20.92 -23.46
CA PRO A 92 31.67 20.35 -23.17
C PRO A 92 30.68 21.14 -24.02
N CYS A 93 29.99 20.46 -24.95
CA CYS A 93 29.05 21.08 -25.88
C CYS A 93 28.31 22.21 -25.16
N ASP A 94 28.24 23.38 -25.80
CA ASP A 94 27.47 24.54 -25.35
C ASP A 94 25.99 24.14 -25.19
N ILE A 95 25.69 23.41 -24.12
CA ILE A 95 24.35 23.16 -23.64
C ILE A 95 23.99 24.51 -23.05
N VAL A 96 23.51 25.42 -23.89
CA VAL A 96 23.04 26.74 -23.46
C VAL A 96 22.13 26.54 -22.24
N LEU A 97 22.54 27.10 -21.10
CA LEU A 97 21.77 27.16 -19.86
C LEU A 97 20.47 27.94 -20.13
N ARG A 98 19.45 27.30 -20.71
CA ARG A 98 18.13 27.90 -20.82
C ARG A 98 17.44 27.85 -19.45
N GLY A 99 17.79 28.82 -18.61
CA GLY A 99 17.16 29.11 -17.33
C GLY A 99 17.53 28.15 -16.20
N GLU A 100 17.57 28.67 -14.98
CA GLU A 100 17.52 27.82 -13.78
C GLU A 100 16.22 27.03 -13.80
N ALA A 101 16.34 25.70 -13.80
CA ALA A 101 15.17 24.82 -13.82
C ALA A 101 14.48 24.92 -12.45
N LYS A 102 13.46 25.77 -12.37
CA LYS A 102 12.63 25.91 -11.18
C LYS A 102 11.83 24.63 -10.96
N GLU A 103 11.80 24.13 -9.73
CA GLU A 103 10.94 23.01 -9.33
C GLU A 103 9.48 23.31 -9.70
N PRO A 104 8.79 22.37 -10.37
CA PRO A 104 7.42 22.61 -10.81
C PRO A 104 6.47 22.58 -9.61
N SER A 105 5.64 23.60 -9.43
CA SER A 105 4.54 23.54 -8.47
C SER A 105 3.37 22.71 -9.02
N GLU A 106 2.50 22.21 -8.14
CA GLU A 106 1.27 21.50 -8.56
C GLU A 106 0.44 22.33 -9.56
N ARG A 107 0.30 23.64 -9.28
CA ARG A 107 -0.32 24.60 -10.18
C ARG A 107 0.27 24.59 -11.58
N GLU A 108 1.59 24.53 -11.67
CA GLU A 108 2.30 24.56 -12.95
C GLU A 108 2.05 23.27 -13.73
N VAL A 109 2.17 22.12 -13.06
CA VAL A 109 1.91 20.80 -13.65
C VAL A 109 0.49 20.75 -14.21
N ARG A 110 -0.51 21.07 -13.38
CA ARG A 110 -1.93 21.08 -13.77
C ARG A 110 -2.23 22.07 -14.89
N ARG A 111 -1.70 23.30 -14.79
CA ARG A 111 -1.92 24.33 -15.83
C ARG A 111 -1.36 23.91 -17.19
N ARG A 112 -0.15 23.33 -17.21
CA ARG A 112 0.44 22.85 -18.46
C ARG A 112 -0.31 21.63 -19.00
N LEU A 113 -0.74 20.71 -18.14
CA LEU A 113 -1.57 19.57 -18.52
C LEU A 113 -2.86 20.03 -19.20
N VAL A 114 -3.63 20.90 -18.54
CA VAL A 114 -4.87 21.48 -19.10
C VAL A 114 -4.59 22.25 -20.39
N GLY A 115 -3.50 23.02 -20.43
CA GLY A 115 -3.05 23.73 -21.63
C GLY A 115 -2.75 22.78 -22.80
N THR A 116 -2.18 21.62 -22.54
CA THR A 116 -1.91 20.58 -23.54
C THR A 116 -3.19 19.90 -23.98
N TYR A 117 -4.11 19.59 -23.08
CA TYR A 117 -5.42 19.02 -23.43
C TYR A 117 -6.25 19.97 -24.29
N ARG A 118 -6.23 21.28 -24.02
CA ARG A 118 -6.93 22.29 -24.83
C ARG A 118 -6.40 22.44 -26.25
N LYS A 119 -5.17 22.03 -26.50
CA LYS A 119 -4.52 22.11 -27.83
C LYS A 119 -4.74 20.88 -28.69
N GLN A 120 -5.34 19.82 -28.14
CA GLN A 120 -5.57 18.58 -28.88
C GLN A 120 -6.60 18.79 -29.99
N SER A 121 -6.39 18.13 -31.13
CA SER A 121 -7.39 18.09 -32.20
C SER A 121 -8.64 17.34 -31.74
N GLY A 122 -9.75 17.48 -32.47
CA GLY A 122 -10.98 16.74 -32.16
C GLY A 122 -10.79 15.22 -32.20
N GLU A 123 -9.95 14.72 -33.12
CA GLU A 123 -9.61 13.30 -33.24
C GLU A 123 -8.73 12.83 -32.08
N ALA A 124 -7.65 13.55 -31.77
CA ALA A 124 -6.78 13.23 -30.64
C ALA A 124 -7.53 13.27 -29.30
N LEU A 125 -8.50 14.19 -29.16
CA LEU A 125 -9.35 14.25 -27.99
C LEU A 125 -10.21 12.99 -27.83
N ILE A 126 -10.73 12.43 -28.92
CA ILE A 126 -11.50 11.18 -28.88
C ILE A 126 -10.62 10.03 -28.37
N GLU A 127 -9.40 9.90 -28.90
CA GLU A 127 -8.44 8.88 -28.45
C GLU A 127 -8.08 9.03 -26.96
N ILE A 128 -7.90 10.27 -26.50
CA ILE A 128 -7.65 10.57 -25.08
C ILE A 128 -8.83 10.17 -24.20
N LEU A 129 -10.06 10.47 -24.63
CA LEU A 129 -11.27 10.11 -23.89
C LEU A 129 -11.44 8.58 -23.82
N GLU A 130 -11.22 7.87 -24.92
CA GLU A 130 -11.24 6.41 -24.95
C GLU A 130 -10.16 5.78 -24.05
N ALA A 131 -8.96 6.36 -24.04
CA ALA A 131 -7.89 5.94 -23.13
C ALA A 131 -8.29 6.16 -21.67
N LYS A 132 -8.85 7.34 -21.33
CA LYS A 132 -9.31 7.62 -19.97
C LYS A 132 -10.45 6.71 -19.55
N LEU A 133 -11.42 6.43 -20.41
CA LEU A 133 -12.54 5.53 -20.11
C LEU A 133 -12.09 4.09 -19.82
N ARG A 134 -10.97 3.65 -20.39
CA ARG A 134 -10.36 2.34 -20.13
C ARG A 134 -9.48 2.30 -18.88
N ASP A 135 -8.94 3.44 -18.45
CA ASP A 135 -8.07 3.51 -17.28
C ASP A 135 -8.89 3.48 -15.98
N PRO A 136 -8.74 2.45 -15.12
CA PRO A 136 -9.49 2.32 -13.87
C PRO A 136 -9.20 3.43 -12.84
N LEU A 137 -8.10 4.17 -13.01
CA LEU A 137 -7.76 5.28 -12.12
C LEU A 137 -8.42 6.59 -12.53
N SER A 138 -8.88 6.69 -13.78
CA SER A 138 -9.44 7.92 -14.32
C SER A 138 -10.75 8.31 -13.66
N PHE A 139 -11.00 9.62 -13.63
CA PHE A 139 -12.28 10.16 -13.19
C PHE A 139 -13.45 9.56 -13.97
N PHE A 140 -13.35 9.46 -15.30
CA PHE A 140 -14.44 8.99 -16.15
C PHE A 140 -14.79 7.52 -15.88
N CYS A 141 -13.79 6.67 -15.65
CA CYS A 141 -14.02 5.28 -15.28
C CYS A 141 -14.65 5.18 -13.90
N LYS A 142 -14.10 5.89 -12.90
CA LYS A 142 -14.62 5.90 -11.51
C LYS A 142 -16.03 6.46 -11.39
N ALA A 143 -16.38 7.46 -12.19
CA ALA A 143 -17.72 8.04 -12.24
C ALA A 143 -18.70 7.24 -13.11
N GLY A 144 -18.27 6.08 -13.67
CA GLY A 144 -19.15 5.15 -14.38
C GLY A 144 -19.53 5.58 -15.81
N PHE A 145 -18.83 6.55 -16.41
CA PHE A 145 -19.11 6.98 -17.79
C PHE A 145 -18.92 5.85 -18.81
N ASN A 146 -18.04 4.90 -18.51
CA ASN A 146 -17.81 3.71 -19.32
C ASN A 146 -19.02 2.76 -19.40
N ARG A 147 -20.01 2.90 -18.50
CA ARG A 147 -21.24 2.09 -18.48
C ARG A 147 -22.38 2.69 -19.32
N ASN A 148 -22.20 3.89 -19.86
CA ASN A 148 -23.23 4.56 -20.66
C ASN A 148 -23.38 3.95 -22.06
N THR A 149 -24.51 4.23 -22.73
CA THR A 149 -24.76 3.79 -24.12
C THR A 149 -23.85 4.49 -25.13
N ASP A 150 -23.44 5.74 -24.85
CA ASP A 150 -22.42 6.48 -25.59
C ASP A 150 -21.36 7.03 -24.61
N PRO A 151 -20.39 6.18 -24.17
CA PRO A 151 -19.39 6.57 -23.18
C PRO A 151 -18.55 7.78 -23.60
N VAL A 152 -18.11 7.81 -24.86
CA VAL A 152 -17.24 8.87 -25.38
C VAL A 152 -18.02 10.17 -25.53
N GLY A 153 -19.25 10.12 -26.04
CA GLY A 153 -20.10 11.30 -26.16
C GLY A 153 -20.41 11.94 -24.80
N GLU A 154 -20.76 11.13 -23.80
CA GLU A 154 -21.01 11.63 -22.44
C GLU A 154 -19.75 12.19 -21.77
N ALA A 155 -18.61 11.50 -21.89
CA ALA A 155 -17.33 11.99 -21.37
C ALA A 155 -16.93 13.31 -22.07
N ARG A 156 -17.17 13.43 -23.38
CA ARG A 156 -16.91 14.63 -24.16
C ARG A 156 -17.74 15.83 -23.72
N LYS A 157 -19.03 15.62 -23.39
CA LYS A 157 -19.90 16.67 -22.82
C LYS A 157 -19.35 17.22 -21.49
N HIS A 158 -18.76 16.35 -20.68
CA HIS A 158 -18.21 16.70 -19.36
C HIS A 158 -16.73 17.15 -19.40
N TRP A 159 -16.07 17.05 -20.55
CA TRP A 159 -14.66 17.41 -20.71
C TRP A 159 -14.32 18.85 -20.28
N PRO A 160 -15.13 19.90 -20.61
CA PRO A 160 -14.83 21.25 -20.15
C PRO A 160 -14.85 21.40 -18.62
N TRP A 161 -15.78 20.71 -17.96
CA TRP A 161 -15.87 20.68 -16.50
C TRP A 161 -14.69 19.93 -15.89
N TYR A 162 -14.33 18.76 -16.44
CA TYR A 162 -13.13 18.01 -16.04
C TYR A 162 -11.86 18.87 -16.12
N LEU A 163 -11.67 19.59 -17.23
CA LEU A 163 -10.52 20.49 -17.41
C LEU A 163 -10.53 21.67 -16.43
N TYR A 164 -11.71 22.17 -16.07
CA TYR A 164 -11.84 23.21 -15.05
C TYR A 164 -11.45 22.66 -13.67
N CYS A 165 -11.96 21.50 -13.28
CA CYS A 165 -11.62 20.84 -12.03
C CYS A 165 -10.14 20.50 -11.90
N LEU A 166 -9.47 20.17 -13.01
CA LEU A 166 -8.02 19.96 -13.03
C LEU A 166 -7.22 21.21 -12.66
N THR A 167 -7.77 22.42 -12.76
CA THR A 167 -7.03 23.67 -12.45
C THR A 167 -6.84 23.96 -10.97
N PHE A 168 -7.62 23.32 -10.10
CA PHE A 168 -7.51 23.46 -8.65
C PHE A 168 -6.39 22.60 -8.10
N GLU A 169 -5.63 23.12 -7.16
CA GLU A 169 -4.59 22.38 -6.44
C GLU A 169 -5.21 21.58 -5.29
N THR A 170 -4.48 20.56 -4.81
CA THR A 170 -4.89 19.79 -3.64
C THR A 170 -5.18 20.68 -2.42
N GLN A 171 -4.36 21.74 -2.23
CA GLN A 171 -4.52 22.66 -1.11
C GLN A 171 -5.77 23.53 -1.18
N ASP A 172 -6.36 23.73 -2.36
CA ASP A 172 -7.59 24.52 -2.52
C ASP A 172 -8.81 23.84 -1.88
N PHE A 173 -8.72 22.54 -1.60
CA PHE A 173 -9.76 21.73 -0.95
C PHE A 173 -9.48 21.47 0.54
N GLN A 174 -8.52 22.17 1.14
CA GLN A 174 -8.17 22.07 2.56
C GLN A 174 -8.51 23.38 3.29
N PRO A 175 -9.79 23.60 3.68
CA PRO A 175 -10.26 24.90 4.14
C PRO A 175 -9.56 25.43 5.41
N ASP A 176 -9.09 24.55 6.29
CA ASP A 176 -8.55 24.95 7.61
C ASP A 176 -7.09 24.55 7.85
N GLY A 177 -6.39 23.99 6.84
CA GLY A 177 -5.04 23.42 7.02
C GLY A 177 -4.96 22.23 7.99
N SER A 178 -6.01 21.94 8.75
CA SER A 178 -6.16 20.73 9.54
C SER A 178 -6.86 19.65 8.73
N ALA A 179 -6.12 18.61 8.36
CA ALA A 179 -6.63 17.40 7.70
C ALA A 179 -7.47 16.52 8.65
N SER A 180 -8.35 17.13 9.46
CA SER A 180 -9.25 16.39 10.34
C SER A 180 -10.43 15.86 9.52
N SER A 181 -10.38 14.55 9.29
CA SER A 181 -11.45 13.63 8.87
C SER A 181 -12.07 13.81 7.48
N GLY A 182 -11.59 12.99 6.53
CA GLY A 182 -12.47 12.05 5.83
C GLY A 182 -12.98 12.41 4.44
N GLU A 183 -13.10 13.69 4.07
CA GLU A 183 -13.79 14.08 2.83
C GLU A 183 -12.99 15.08 1.97
N LEU A 184 -11.75 14.74 1.59
CA LEU A 184 -11.02 15.53 0.59
C LEU A 184 -11.51 15.18 -0.82
N VAL A 185 -12.32 16.06 -1.41
CA VAL A 185 -12.70 15.97 -2.82
C VAL A 185 -11.50 16.37 -3.68
N ASN A 186 -10.91 15.41 -4.39
CA ASN A 186 -9.80 15.67 -5.31
C ASN A 186 -10.06 15.06 -6.68
N MET A 187 -9.54 15.73 -7.70
CA MET A 187 -9.43 15.14 -9.02
C MET A 187 -8.37 14.03 -9.01
N PRO A 188 -8.73 12.78 -9.36
CA PRO A 188 -7.77 11.69 -9.40
C PRO A 188 -6.71 11.95 -10.47
N LEU A 189 -5.48 11.53 -10.18
CA LEU A 189 -4.40 11.42 -11.17
C LEU A 189 -4.53 10.05 -11.87
N ASP A 190 -4.47 10.04 -13.20
CA ASP A 190 -4.55 8.81 -13.99
C ASP A 190 -3.34 8.61 -14.93
N LEU A 191 -3.23 7.43 -15.55
CA LEU A 191 -2.08 7.07 -16.37
C LEU A 191 -2.03 7.87 -17.68
N VAL A 192 -3.18 8.33 -18.17
CA VAL A 192 -3.26 9.21 -19.35
C VAL A 192 -2.73 10.59 -19.02
N ASP A 193 -3.04 11.12 -17.83
CA ASP A 193 -2.44 12.37 -17.34
C ASP A 193 -0.92 12.23 -17.26
N LEU A 194 -0.40 11.12 -16.74
CA LEU A 194 1.05 10.87 -16.64
C LEU A 194 1.75 10.87 -18.00
N GLN A 195 1.16 10.28 -19.03
CA GLN A 195 1.75 10.30 -20.38
C GLN A 195 1.88 11.75 -20.92
N VAL A 196 0.84 12.57 -20.70
CA VAL A 196 0.87 13.97 -21.15
C VAL A 196 1.86 14.79 -20.31
N VAL A 197 1.93 14.56 -19.00
CA VAL A 197 2.91 15.21 -18.11
C VAL A 197 4.33 14.83 -18.52
N ALA A 198 4.62 13.55 -18.77
CA ALA A 198 5.93 13.08 -19.24
C ALA A 198 6.38 13.82 -20.52
N GLN A 199 5.45 14.01 -21.46
CA GLN A 199 5.70 14.77 -22.69
C GLN A 199 5.96 16.27 -22.43
N VAL A 200 5.12 16.91 -21.63
CA VAL A 200 5.18 18.35 -21.34
C VAL A 200 6.46 18.72 -20.58
N PHE A 201 6.87 17.89 -19.63
CA PHE A 201 8.06 18.12 -18.80
C PHE A 201 9.34 17.50 -19.38
N ARG A 202 9.22 16.74 -20.49
CA ARG A 202 10.34 16.01 -21.11
C ARG A 202 11.06 15.13 -20.09
N THR A 203 10.28 14.42 -19.30
CA THR A 203 10.73 13.58 -18.18
C THR A 203 10.21 12.17 -18.42
N GLN A 204 11.06 11.17 -18.24
CA GLN A 204 10.59 9.79 -18.17
C GLN A 204 9.91 9.57 -16.82
N ILE A 205 8.65 9.17 -16.80
CA ILE A 205 7.94 8.82 -15.56
C ILE A 205 7.86 7.30 -15.50
N THR A 206 8.39 6.71 -14.43
CA THR A 206 8.33 5.26 -14.16
C THR A 206 7.39 5.01 -12.99
N VAL A 207 6.37 4.18 -13.19
CA VAL A 207 5.39 3.81 -12.14
C VAL A 207 5.55 2.33 -11.80
N THR A 208 6.06 2.06 -10.60
CA THR A 208 6.18 0.71 -10.04
C THR A 208 4.87 0.31 -9.37
N ARG A 209 4.41 -0.92 -9.65
CA ARG A 209 3.17 -1.50 -9.12
C ARG A 209 3.46 -2.88 -8.53
N LEU A 210 2.66 -3.30 -7.55
CA LEU A 210 2.82 -4.61 -6.94
C LEU A 210 2.40 -5.70 -7.93
N MET A 211 3.27 -6.70 -8.17
CA MET A 211 3.06 -7.84 -9.09
C MET A 211 2.93 -7.52 -10.59
N ASP A 212 2.97 -6.24 -10.98
CA ASP A 212 2.87 -5.82 -12.38
C ASP A 212 4.22 -5.31 -12.90
N GLU A 213 4.42 -5.38 -14.22
CA GLU A 213 5.54 -4.70 -14.87
C GLU A 213 5.45 -3.18 -14.65
N ALA A 214 6.61 -2.57 -14.34
CA ALA A 214 6.73 -1.14 -14.14
C ALA A 214 6.40 -0.38 -15.44
N LEU A 215 5.43 0.53 -15.36
CA LEU A 215 5.01 1.34 -16.49
C LEU A 215 6.01 2.46 -16.74
N ARG A 216 6.38 2.69 -18.01
CA ARG A 216 7.35 3.73 -18.39
C ARG A 216 6.72 4.68 -19.40
N PHE A 217 6.44 5.90 -18.96
CA PHE A 217 5.96 6.99 -19.80
C PHE A 217 7.14 7.80 -20.29
N ARG A 218 7.36 7.81 -21.61
CA ARG A 218 8.47 8.53 -22.23
C ARG A 218 7.93 9.66 -23.10
N PRO A 219 8.63 10.81 -23.17
CA PRO A 219 8.32 11.82 -24.17
C PRO A 219 8.56 11.24 -25.58
N PRO A 220 7.77 11.65 -26.58
CA PRO A 220 7.90 11.17 -27.95
C PRO A 220 9.31 11.42 -28.52
N HIS A 221 9.75 10.49 -29.37
CA HIS A 221 11.10 10.33 -29.92
C HIS A 221 11.83 11.63 -30.27
N GLY A 222 13.09 11.77 -29.85
CA GLY A 222 13.97 12.86 -30.28
C GLY A 222 15.01 13.34 -29.26
N LEU A 223 14.90 12.92 -27.99
CA LEU A 223 15.93 13.22 -26.99
C LEU A 223 16.87 12.01 -26.83
N PRO A 224 18.19 12.23 -26.85
CA PRO A 224 19.13 11.16 -26.53
C PRO A 224 18.89 10.65 -25.09
N PRO A 225 19.10 9.36 -24.80
CA PRO A 225 18.82 8.76 -23.50
C PRO A 225 19.44 9.50 -22.30
N GLY A 226 20.60 10.14 -22.50
CA GLY A 226 21.30 10.90 -21.45
C GLY A 226 20.66 12.24 -21.07
N ASP A 227 19.69 12.74 -21.85
CA ASP A 227 19.05 14.04 -21.57
C ASP A 227 17.72 13.92 -20.82
N LEU A 228 17.24 12.70 -20.61
CA LEU A 228 15.95 12.44 -19.97
C LEU A 228 16.11 12.30 -18.46
N CYS A 229 15.54 13.25 -17.72
CA CYS A 229 15.35 13.11 -16.28
C CYS A 229 14.35 11.97 -16.02
N SER A 230 14.54 11.24 -14.92
CA SER A 230 13.63 10.16 -14.53
C SER A 230 12.92 10.50 -13.22
N ALA A 231 11.59 10.55 -13.28
CA ALA A 231 10.70 10.63 -12.13
C ALA A 231 10.18 9.22 -11.81
N HIS A 232 10.19 8.84 -10.54
CA HIS A 232 9.81 7.50 -10.10
C HIS A 232 8.64 7.59 -9.13
N LEU A 233 7.61 6.80 -9.39
CA LEU A 233 6.39 6.74 -8.60
C LEU A 233 6.11 5.28 -8.22
N VAL A 234 5.48 5.11 -7.06
CA VAL A 234 4.90 3.85 -6.60
C VAL A 234 3.39 4.00 -6.61
N LEU A 235 2.68 2.99 -7.11
CA LEU A 235 1.23 2.95 -7.18
C LEU A 235 0.71 1.60 -6.68
N HIS A 236 -0.17 1.61 -5.67
CA HIS A 236 -0.92 0.44 -5.24
C HIS A 236 -2.34 0.83 -4.82
N ARG A 237 -3.36 0.18 -5.39
CA ARG A 237 -4.79 0.44 -5.09
C ARG A 237 -5.19 1.93 -5.04
N GLY A 238 -4.63 2.73 -5.94
CA GLY A 238 -4.91 4.17 -6.03
C GLY A 238 -4.15 5.05 -5.03
N ILE A 239 -3.29 4.46 -4.20
CA ILE A 239 -2.35 5.16 -3.33
C ILE A 239 -1.04 5.37 -4.10
N TRP A 240 -0.49 6.58 -4.00
CA TRP A 240 0.69 7.02 -4.72
C TRP A 240 1.80 7.43 -3.75
N ALA A 241 3.05 7.14 -4.09
CA ALA A 241 4.23 7.71 -3.41
C ALA A 241 5.29 8.11 -4.43
N ALA A 242 6.05 9.14 -4.10
CA ALA A 242 7.23 9.52 -4.87
C ALA A 242 8.43 8.71 -4.38
N ILE A 243 9.28 8.29 -5.30
CA ILE A 243 10.63 7.85 -4.96
C ILE A 243 11.54 9.05 -5.22
N GLY A 244 11.95 9.68 -4.14
CA GLY A 244 12.65 10.95 -4.10
C GLY A 244 14.17 10.81 -4.16
N GLY A 245 14.83 11.61 -3.31
CA GLY A 245 16.29 11.77 -3.22
C GLY A 245 17.04 10.51 -2.81
N ALA A 246 18.37 10.58 -2.88
CA ALA A 246 19.23 9.57 -2.24
C ALA A 246 18.85 9.47 -0.76
N ARG A 247 18.89 8.24 -0.21
CA ARG A 247 18.73 8.04 1.24
C ARG A 247 19.79 8.82 2.00
N LYS A 248 19.41 9.42 3.12
CA LYS A 248 20.39 9.96 4.07
C LYS A 248 21.33 8.83 4.49
N LEU A 249 22.60 9.15 4.66
CA LEU A 249 23.63 8.21 5.09
C LEU A 249 23.27 7.47 6.39
N GLN A 250 22.50 8.12 7.27
CA GLN A 250 22.05 7.58 8.57
C GLN A 250 21.02 6.44 8.40
N ASP A 251 20.27 6.48 7.30
CA ASP A 251 19.19 5.54 6.99
C ASP A 251 19.68 4.44 6.03
N GLU A 252 20.93 4.52 5.56
CA GLU A 252 21.57 3.44 4.81
C GLU A 252 22.01 2.35 5.80
N PRO A 253 21.55 1.10 5.63
CA PRO A 253 21.93 0.01 6.54
C PRO A 253 23.45 -0.26 6.53
N PHE A 254 24.12 0.09 5.42
CA PHE A 254 25.55 -0.07 5.23
C PHE A 254 26.13 1.21 4.60
N PRO A 255 26.55 2.20 5.41
CA PRO A 255 27.15 3.42 4.89
C PRO A 255 28.43 3.07 4.12
N LEU A 256 28.57 3.56 2.88
CA LEU A 256 29.66 3.14 1.99
C LEU A 256 31.03 3.75 2.31
N LEU A 257 31.19 4.46 3.42
CA LEU A 257 32.44 5.16 3.75
C LEU A 257 33.56 4.14 4.00
N ASN A 258 34.70 4.31 3.32
CA ASN A 258 35.82 3.36 3.30
C ASN A 258 35.52 2.00 2.62
N ALA A 259 34.39 1.87 1.93
CA ALA A 259 34.10 0.68 1.14
C ALA A 259 34.77 0.75 -0.23
N VAL A 260 35.18 -0.41 -0.75
CA VAL A 260 35.51 -0.58 -2.16
C VAL A 260 34.24 -0.97 -2.90
N VAL A 261 33.92 -0.22 -3.94
CA VAL A 261 32.66 -0.36 -4.69
C VAL A 261 32.91 -0.39 -6.19
N GLU A 262 32.05 -1.07 -6.93
CA GLU A 262 32.04 -1.06 -8.40
C GLU A 262 31.10 0.04 -8.91
N LEU A 263 31.61 0.89 -9.78
CA LEU A 263 30.83 1.90 -10.49
C LEU A 263 29.91 1.24 -11.52
N GLY A 264 28.67 1.71 -11.61
CA GLY A 264 27.73 1.35 -12.67
C GLY A 264 27.99 2.10 -13.96
N ASP A 265 26.95 2.22 -14.77
CA ASP A 265 27.02 2.98 -16.01
C ASP A 265 27.02 4.48 -15.72
N LEU A 266 28.18 5.10 -15.85
CA LEU A 266 28.34 6.55 -15.74
C LEU A 266 27.89 7.25 -17.02
N PRO A 267 27.44 8.52 -16.94
CA PRO A 267 26.96 9.27 -18.09
C PRO A 267 27.99 9.31 -19.23
N LEU A 268 27.48 9.29 -20.47
CA LEU A 268 28.24 9.24 -21.73
C LEU A 268 29.41 10.23 -21.75
N GLY A 269 30.54 9.77 -22.29
CA GLY A 269 31.74 10.59 -22.48
C GLY A 269 32.97 10.03 -21.75
N ARG A 270 33.72 10.89 -21.05
CA ARG A 270 34.97 10.46 -20.38
C ARG A 270 34.74 9.61 -19.14
N LEU A 271 33.63 9.84 -18.46
CA LEU A 271 33.26 9.08 -17.26
C LEU A 271 32.83 7.66 -17.61
N GLU A 272 32.32 7.43 -18.81
CA GLU A 272 31.96 6.08 -19.31
C GLU A 272 33.14 5.10 -19.27
N ARG A 273 34.39 5.58 -19.41
CA ARG A 273 35.59 4.73 -19.27
C ARG A 273 35.84 4.24 -17.85
N LEU A 274 35.23 4.91 -16.87
CA LEU A 274 35.26 4.53 -15.45
C LEU A 274 34.04 3.68 -15.07
N SER A 275 33.08 3.47 -15.98
CA SER A 275 31.97 2.53 -15.76
C SER A 275 32.51 1.13 -15.51
N ASN A 276 31.91 0.40 -14.57
CA ASN A 276 32.32 -0.94 -14.15
C ASN A 276 33.75 -1.02 -13.59
N LYS A 277 34.33 0.10 -13.13
CA LYS A 277 35.62 0.12 -12.40
C LYS A 277 35.39 0.14 -10.89
N ALA A 278 36.32 -0.47 -10.16
CA ALA A 278 36.35 -0.41 -8.71
C ALA A 278 36.96 0.91 -8.22
N GLY A 279 36.44 1.45 -7.12
CA GLY A 279 36.98 2.63 -6.45
C GLY A 279 36.78 2.57 -4.93
N LEU A 280 37.66 3.23 -4.19
CA LEU A 280 37.54 3.41 -2.75
C LEU A 280 36.72 4.66 -2.43
N VAL A 281 35.66 4.52 -1.66
CA VAL A 281 34.86 5.65 -1.18
C VAL A 281 35.59 6.35 -0.04
N GLU A 282 36.19 7.51 -0.30
CA GLU A 282 37.01 8.23 0.70
C GLU A 282 36.19 9.15 1.61
N ARG A 283 35.19 9.81 1.04
CA ARG A 283 34.36 10.78 1.77
C ARG A 283 32.98 10.89 1.15
N TYR A 284 32.02 11.30 1.98
CA TYR A 284 30.67 11.64 1.57
C TYR A 284 30.42 13.12 1.89
N ASP A 285 29.92 13.87 0.91
CA ASP A 285 29.49 15.25 1.12
C ASP A 285 27.98 15.28 1.37
N THR A 286 27.60 15.58 2.60
CA THR A 286 26.19 15.63 3.03
C THR A 286 25.41 16.77 2.38
N VAL A 287 26.09 17.84 1.93
CA VAL A 287 25.43 19.01 1.32
C VAL A 287 24.99 18.69 -0.10
N THR A 288 25.86 17.99 -0.83
CA THR A 288 25.62 17.67 -2.25
C THR A 288 25.16 16.24 -2.47
N ALA A 289 25.13 15.41 -1.42
CA ALA A 289 24.79 14.00 -1.42
C ALA A 289 25.66 13.13 -2.36
N PHE A 290 26.90 13.54 -2.61
CA PHE A 290 27.86 12.80 -3.42
C PHE A 290 28.84 11.98 -2.57
N TYR A 291 29.14 10.79 -3.06
CA TYR A 291 30.29 9.99 -2.64
C TYR A 291 31.50 10.39 -3.49
N PHE A 292 32.64 10.65 -2.85
CA PHE A 292 33.89 10.89 -3.55
C PHE A 292 34.70 9.59 -3.59
N LEU A 293 34.78 8.99 -4.77
CA LEU A 293 35.48 7.74 -4.99
C LEU A 293 36.85 8.00 -5.58
N ARG A 294 37.88 7.39 -5.01
CA ARG A 294 39.19 7.29 -5.63
C ARG A 294 39.19 6.09 -6.57
N VAL A 295 39.23 6.38 -7.87
CA VAL A 295 39.45 5.38 -8.92
C VAL A 295 40.84 5.64 -9.48
N GLN A 296 41.76 4.71 -9.25
CA GLN A 296 43.20 4.90 -9.56
C GLN A 296 43.75 6.15 -8.83
N SER A 297 44.22 7.15 -9.58
CA SER A 297 44.75 8.41 -9.06
C SER A 297 43.74 9.56 -9.06
N SER A 298 42.50 9.32 -9.50
CA SER A 298 41.48 10.36 -9.68
C SER A 298 40.40 10.27 -8.61
N LEU A 299 40.03 11.41 -8.03
CA LEU A 299 38.90 11.53 -7.11
C LEU A 299 37.65 11.99 -7.88
N LEU A 300 36.64 11.13 -7.94
CA LEU A 300 35.42 11.33 -8.71
C LEU A 300 34.21 11.49 -7.78
N PRO A 301 33.42 12.56 -7.88
CA PRO A 301 32.12 12.62 -7.23
C PRO A 301 31.13 11.74 -7.99
N VAL A 302 30.49 10.81 -7.30
CA VAL A 302 29.44 9.93 -7.85
C VAL A 302 28.23 9.91 -6.92
N GLU A 303 27.05 9.84 -7.53
CA GLU A 303 25.82 9.65 -6.79
C GLU A 303 25.68 8.19 -6.35
N ARG A 304 24.92 7.95 -5.29
CA ARG A 304 24.74 6.60 -4.76
C ARG A 304 24.20 5.59 -5.78
N HIS A 305 23.31 6.03 -6.67
CA HIS A 305 22.70 5.20 -7.71
C HIS A 305 23.68 4.84 -8.84
N GLN A 306 24.82 5.53 -8.93
CA GLN A 306 25.91 5.23 -9.87
C GLN A 306 26.86 4.17 -9.31
N ILE A 307 26.64 3.69 -8.08
CA ILE A 307 27.40 2.60 -7.47
C ILE A 307 26.60 1.31 -7.67
N LYS A 308 27.10 0.43 -8.53
CA LYS A 308 26.45 -0.80 -8.97
C LYS A 308 26.41 -1.85 -7.87
N ARG A 309 27.56 -2.12 -7.25
CA ARG A 309 27.65 -3.06 -6.14
C ARG A 309 28.79 -2.74 -5.19
N TYR A 310 28.60 -3.24 -3.98
CA TYR A 310 29.59 -3.36 -2.93
C TYR A 310 30.61 -4.47 -3.30
N LEU A 311 31.91 -4.23 -3.13
CA LEU A 311 32.97 -5.24 -3.34
C LEU A 311 33.65 -5.63 -2.02
N TYR A 312 33.94 -4.67 -1.14
CA TYR A 312 34.64 -4.93 0.13
C TYR A 312 34.41 -3.81 1.17
N HIS A 313 34.22 -4.16 2.45
CA HIS A 313 34.08 -3.23 3.58
C HIS A 313 35.06 -3.66 4.68
N ALA A 314 35.86 -2.71 5.19
CA ALA A 314 36.81 -3.01 6.26
C ALA A 314 36.17 -3.50 7.59
N ARG A 315 34.84 -3.37 7.74
CA ARG A 315 34.13 -3.79 8.96
C ARG A 315 33.86 -5.29 9.00
N ASP A 316 33.79 -5.94 7.84
CA ASP A 316 33.53 -7.38 7.76
C ASP A 316 34.67 -8.19 8.42
N GLN A 317 35.87 -7.60 8.61
CA GLN A 317 36.98 -8.23 9.33
C GLN A 317 36.94 -8.06 10.86
N GLU A 318 36.27 -7.02 11.38
CA GLU A 318 36.23 -6.77 12.83
C GLU A 318 35.20 -7.66 13.54
N GLU A 319 34.11 -8.06 12.87
CA GLU A 319 33.10 -8.96 13.46
C GLU A 319 33.52 -10.43 13.43
N GLU A 320 34.35 -10.87 12.47
CA GLU A 320 34.87 -12.25 12.42
C GLU A 320 35.99 -12.54 13.44
N THR A 321 36.60 -11.52 14.05
CA THR A 321 37.74 -11.70 14.96
C THR A 321 37.39 -11.64 16.45
N THR A 322 36.13 -11.39 16.81
CA THR A 322 35.70 -11.26 18.23
C THR A 322 35.09 -12.51 18.89
N ASP A 323 35.05 -13.67 18.22
CA ASP A 323 34.47 -14.90 18.78
C ASP A 323 35.49 -15.94 19.28
N GLY A 324 36.76 -15.57 19.48
CA GLY A 324 37.81 -16.55 19.79
C GLY A 324 38.95 -16.15 20.74
N ALA A 325 38.82 -15.08 21.53
CA ALA A 325 39.84 -14.76 22.54
C ALA A 325 39.39 -15.26 23.92
N GLU A 326 39.69 -16.54 24.17
CA GLU A 326 39.79 -17.06 25.54
C GLU A 326 40.76 -16.19 26.34
N GLU A 327 40.32 -15.80 27.55
CA GLU A 327 41.21 -15.32 28.61
C GLU A 327 42.36 -16.31 28.79
N SER A 328 43.56 -15.92 28.39
CA SER A 328 44.80 -16.51 28.90
C SER A 328 45.64 -15.38 29.47
N ASP A 329 45.68 -15.36 30.81
CA ASP A 329 46.70 -14.71 31.60
C ASP A 329 48.07 -15.33 31.31
N ASP A 330 49.10 -14.49 31.44
CA ASP A 330 50.54 -14.81 31.54
C ASP A 330 51.32 -15.15 30.24
N ALA A 331 51.98 -14.15 29.65
CA ALA A 331 53.45 -14.12 29.47
C ALA A 331 53.95 -12.83 28.77
N GLU A 332 55.11 -12.37 29.26
CA GLU A 332 55.86 -11.15 28.89
C GLU A 332 56.43 -11.08 27.45
N PRO A 333 56.86 -9.87 26.99
CA PRO A 333 57.13 -9.61 25.58
C PRO A 333 58.56 -9.99 25.17
N VAL A 334 58.69 -10.62 23.99
CA VAL A 334 59.97 -10.78 23.32
C VAL A 334 59.87 -10.15 21.94
N GLU A 335 60.63 -9.08 21.75
CA GLU A 335 60.94 -8.48 20.46
C GLU A 335 61.73 -9.47 19.60
N GLU A 336 61.30 -9.70 18.36
CA GLU A 336 62.22 -10.06 17.28
C GLU A 336 61.62 -9.69 15.91
N ILE A 337 62.22 -8.68 15.30
CA ILE A 337 62.08 -8.34 13.87
C ILE A 337 62.96 -9.32 13.09
N PRO A 338 62.47 -9.91 11.98
CA PRO A 338 63.30 -9.94 10.79
C PRO A 338 62.57 -9.61 9.47
N ASP A 339 63.15 -8.61 8.81
CA ASP A 339 63.44 -8.35 7.39
C ASP A 339 62.54 -8.88 6.25
N PRO A 340 62.24 -8.03 5.24
CA PRO A 340 61.38 -8.33 4.11
C PRO A 340 62.19 -8.86 2.92
N LYS A 341 61.81 -10.03 2.39
CA LYS A 341 62.00 -10.46 1.00
C LYS A 341 61.49 -11.89 0.86
N GLN A 342 60.34 -12.06 0.20
CA GLN A 342 60.26 -12.88 -0.99
C GLN A 342 58.93 -12.66 -1.70
N ASP A 343 59.07 -12.40 -2.99
CA ASP A 343 58.02 -12.29 -3.97
C ASP A 343 57.29 -13.64 -4.08
N GLU A 344 56.00 -13.67 -3.78
CA GLU A 344 55.07 -14.62 -4.39
C GLU A 344 53.82 -13.85 -4.82
N GLU A 345 53.86 -13.50 -6.11
CA GLU A 345 52.75 -13.08 -6.96
C GLU A 345 51.70 -14.20 -6.96
N TRP A 346 50.76 -14.13 -6.03
CA TRP A 346 49.54 -14.95 -6.03
C TRP A 346 48.35 -14.04 -6.33
N GLU A 347 48.00 -13.93 -7.61
CA GLU A 347 46.70 -13.38 -8.01
C GLU A 347 45.64 -14.46 -7.76
N PRO A 348 44.67 -14.25 -6.84
CA PRO A 348 43.51 -15.12 -6.83
C PRO A 348 42.66 -14.81 -8.07
N PRO A 349 42.11 -15.82 -8.76
CA PRO A 349 41.14 -15.55 -9.81
C PRO A 349 39.94 -14.84 -9.20
N ILE A 350 39.43 -13.83 -9.91
CA ILE A 350 38.15 -13.18 -9.61
C ILE A 350 37.07 -14.25 -9.62
N TRP A 351 36.72 -14.75 -8.44
CA TRP A 351 35.53 -15.58 -8.24
C TRP A 351 34.36 -14.63 -8.02
N ASP A 352 33.53 -14.48 -9.04
CA ASP A 352 32.15 -14.05 -8.83
C ASP A 352 31.41 -15.29 -8.26
N PRO A 353 31.03 -15.31 -6.97
CA PRO A 353 30.55 -16.53 -6.31
C PRO A 353 29.28 -17.10 -6.94
N PHE A 354 28.63 -16.33 -7.82
CA PHE A 354 27.37 -16.69 -8.47
C PHE A 354 27.43 -16.66 -10.01
N SER A 355 28.57 -16.32 -10.62
CA SER A 355 28.69 -16.45 -12.08
C SER A 355 28.77 -17.93 -12.44
N GLY A 356 27.71 -18.45 -13.09
CA GLY A 356 27.66 -19.82 -13.58
C GLY A 356 26.72 -20.77 -12.84
N VAL A 357 25.96 -20.31 -11.84
CA VAL A 357 24.87 -21.11 -11.27
C VAL A 357 23.65 -20.98 -12.19
N PRO A 358 23.27 -22.04 -12.94
CA PRO A 358 22.13 -21.96 -13.85
C PRO A 358 20.82 -21.78 -13.07
N ASP A 359 19.89 -21.00 -13.61
CA ASP A 359 18.53 -20.91 -13.09
C ASP A 359 17.92 -22.33 -12.98
N GLY A 360 17.53 -22.73 -11.77
CA GLY A 360 16.97 -24.06 -11.48
C GLY A 360 17.98 -25.12 -11.06
N SER A 361 19.26 -24.78 -10.87
CA SER A 361 20.22 -25.71 -10.26
C SER A 361 19.98 -25.89 -8.75
N LEU A 362 20.50 -26.97 -8.18
CA LEU A 362 20.36 -27.25 -6.76
C LEU A 362 21.01 -26.15 -5.91
N GLU A 363 22.15 -25.63 -6.34
CA GLU A 363 22.89 -24.55 -5.68
C GLU A 363 22.06 -23.26 -5.67
N PHE A 364 21.38 -22.93 -6.79
CA PHE A 364 20.43 -21.82 -6.84
C PHE A 364 19.28 -22.02 -5.85
N HIS A 365 18.73 -23.24 -5.78
CA HIS A 365 17.64 -23.55 -4.86
C HIS A 365 18.08 -23.47 -3.39
N VAL A 366 19.29 -23.90 -3.06
CA VAL A 366 19.86 -23.81 -1.71
C VAL A 366 20.09 -22.35 -1.31
N LEU A 367 20.69 -21.55 -2.18
CA LEU A 367 20.90 -20.11 -1.94
C LEU A 367 19.59 -19.36 -1.81
N HIS A 368 18.64 -19.63 -2.70
CA HIS A 368 17.30 -19.07 -2.63
C HIS A 368 16.59 -19.47 -1.32
N GLU A 369 16.81 -20.69 -0.82
CA GLU A 369 16.25 -21.13 0.46
C GLU A 369 16.93 -20.49 1.68
N MET A 370 18.23 -20.21 1.61
CA MET A 370 18.96 -19.46 2.64
C MET A 370 18.47 -18.01 2.71
N VAL A 371 18.32 -17.33 1.58
CA VAL A 371 17.76 -15.97 1.51
C VAL A 371 16.32 -15.95 2.04
N ARG A 372 15.53 -16.98 1.70
CA ARG A 372 14.15 -17.12 2.19
C ARG A 372 14.11 -17.33 3.71
N ARG A 373 15.04 -18.10 4.29
CA ARG A 373 15.17 -18.28 5.75
C ARG A 373 15.53 -16.97 6.45
N ASP A 374 16.50 -16.22 5.91
CA ASP A 374 16.89 -14.95 6.51
C ASP A 374 15.75 -13.92 6.47
N ALA A 375 15.05 -13.82 5.34
CA ALA A 375 13.86 -12.97 5.21
C ALA A 375 12.76 -13.37 6.22
N ARG A 376 12.56 -14.68 6.46
CA ARG A 376 11.60 -15.19 7.44
C ARG A 376 11.98 -14.83 8.87
N ASN A 377 13.25 -14.99 9.23
CA ASN A 377 13.76 -14.65 10.57
C ASN A 377 13.61 -13.15 10.85
N ARG A 378 13.90 -12.30 9.86
CA ARG A 378 13.69 -10.85 9.97
C ARG A 378 12.22 -10.48 10.13
N LEU A 379 11.33 -11.13 9.38
CA LEU A 379 9.89 -10.92 9.48
C LEU A 379 9.37 -11.35 10.85
N GLU A 380 9.82 -12.50 11.36
CA GLU A 380 9.42 -13.02 12.66
C GLU A 380 9.89 -12.10 13.79
N LYS A 381 11.12 -11.60 13.70
CA LYS A 381 11.64 -10.58 14.62
C LYS A 381 10.77 -9.31 14.59
N MET A 382 10.46 -8.80 13.41
CA MET A 382 9.61 -7.62 13.24
C MET A 382 8.17 -7.85 13.76
N MET A 383 7.64 -9.07 13.62
CA MET A 383 6.33 -9.44 14.19
C MET A 383 6.39 -9.53 15.73
N GLN A 384 7.50 -9.98 16.31
CA GLN A 384 7.70 -9.98 17.76
C GLN A 384 7.81 -8.55 18.31
N GLU A 385 8.53 -7.67 17.61
CA GLU A 385 8.63 -6.24 17.90
C GLU A 385 7.24 -5.58 17.86
N LEU A 386 6.46 -5.82 16.80
CA LEU A 386 5.09 -5.30 16.65
C LEU A 386 4.10 -5.86 17.67
N ALA A 387 4.30 -7.09 18.13
CA ALA A 387 3.50 -7.70 19.18
C ALA A 387 3.89 -7.21 20.60
N GLY A 388 4.87 -6.31 20.72
CA GLY A 388 5.37 -5.80 22.00
C GLY A 388 6.06 -6.88 22.85
N ARG A 389 6.57 -7.95 22.21
CA ARG A 389 7.24 -9.07 22.88
C ARG A 389 8.75 -8.93 22.97
N ASP A 390 9.29 -7.75 22.69
CA ASP A 390 10.71 -7.51 22.89
C ASP A 390 11.05 -7.62 24.37
N GLY A 391 11.83 -8.65 24.71
CA GLY A 391 12.38 -8.91 26.04
C GLY A 391 13.35 -7.83 26.54
N THR A 392 13.34 -6.64 25.94
CA THR A 392 14.12 -5.47 26.34
C THR A 392 13.29 -4.44 27.13
N ALA A 393 12.00 -4.70 27.37
CA ALA A 393 11.11 -3.79 28.09
C ALA A 393 11.15 -3.86 29.64
N GLU A 394 12.24 -4.34 30.25
CA GLU A 394 12.53 -4.12 31.68
C GLU A 394 13.49 -2.94 31.88
N LYS A 395 13.03 -1.71 31.58
CA LYS A 395 13.56 -0.44 32.15
C LYS A 395 12.81 0.75 31.58
N ARG A 396 11.56 0.96 32.05
CA ARG A 396 10.95 2.28 32.30
C ARG A 396 9.49 2.11 32.71
N ALA A 397 9.29 1.72 33.97
CA ALA A 397 8.19 2.31 34.71
C ALA A 397 8.65 3.70 35.17
N THR A 398 7.78 4.72 35.13
CA THR A 398 7.11 5.27 36.33
C THR A 398 6.53 6.68 36.03
N VAL A 399 5.32 6.92 36.56
CA VAL A 399 4.73 8.20 37.04
C VAL A 399 3.65 8.88 36.16
N GLN A 400 2.39 8.64 36.58
CA GLN A 400 1.29 9.57 36.98
C GLN A 400 0.98 10.77 36.04
N SER A 401 -0.26 11.22 35.80
CA SER A 401 -1.46 11.34 36.65
C SER A 401 -2.65 11.85 35.80
N ALA A 402 -3.86 11.35 36.05
CA ALA A 402 -5.12 12.11 35.88
C ALA A 402 -5.38 12.94 37.18
N PRO A 403 -6.45 13.76 37.36
CA PRO A 403 -7.65 13.99 36.53
C PRO A 403 -8.18 15.46 36.49
N ARG A 404 -9.25 15.74 35.71
CA ARG A 404 -10.58 16.21 36.21
C ARG A 404 -11.50 16.81 35.13
N TYR A 405 -12.76 16.38 35.23
CA TYR A 405 -14.04 16.89 34.73
C TYR A 405 -14.21 18.41 34.73
N ILE A 406 -14.90 18.96 33.71
CA ILE A 406 -16.10 19.84 33.86
C ILE A 406 -17.07 19.60 32.68
N SER A 407 -18.33 19.34 33.03
CA SER A 407 -19.54 19.23 32.20
C SER A 407 -20.17 20.60 31.88
N GLY A 408 -20.83 20.73 30.72
CA GLY A 408 -21.78 21.83 30.44
C GLY A 408 -22.47 21.71 29.07
N PRO A 409 -23.71 22.22 28.89
CA PRO A 409 -24.78 21.45 28.26
C PRO A 409 -25.14 21.83 26.81
N SER A 410 -25.80 20.85 26.19
CA SER A 410 -26.51 20.86 24.91
C SER A 410 -27.52 22.01 24.76
N ARG A 411 -27.47 22.73 23.64
CA ARG A 411 -28.56 23.59 23.16
C ARG A 411 -29.12 23.05 21.84
N ARG A 412 -30.35 22.58 21.97
CA ARG A 412 -31.39 22.32 20.96
C ARG A 412 -31.86 23.64 20.33
N LEU A 413 -32.43 23.57 19.11
CA LEU A 413 -33.13 24.57 18.26
C LEU A 413 -32.44 24.59 16.88
N GLU A 414 -33.07 24.55 15.71
CA GLU A 414 -34.46 24.42 15.29
C GLU A 414 -34.42 24.11 13.78
N ALA A 415 -35.34 23.30 13.28
CA ALA A 415 -35.43 22.95 11.86
C ALA A 415 -36.05 24.10 11.05
N PHE A 416 -35.41 24.46 9.93
CA PHE A 416 -36.01 25.33 8.91
C PHE A 416 -36.73 24.50 7.84
N PRO A 417 -37.88 24.96 7.32
CA PRO A 417 -38.65 24.25 6.31
C PRO A 417 -38.11 24.53 4.90
N THR A 418 -37.91 23.48 4.10
CA THR A 418 -37.66 23.58 2.65
C THR A 418 -38.99 23.65 1.89
N PRO A 419 -39.13 24.53 0.87
CA PRO A 419 -40.35 24.62 0.08
C PRO A 419 -40.44 23.48 -0.95
N GLY A 420 -41.68 23.04 -1.18
CA GLY A 420 -42.02 21.97 -2.10
C GLY A 420 -41.74 22.29 -3.57
N HIS A 421 -41.29 21.26 -4.29
CA HIS A 421 -41.41 21.18 -5.73
C HIS A 421 -42.41 20.08 -6.08
N GLU A 422 -43.59 20.52 -6.53
CA GLU A 422 -44.52 19.71 -7.30
C GLU A 422 -43.90 19.40 -8.66
N GLY A 423 -43.72 18.11 -8.94
CA GLY A 423 -43.27 17.58 -10.22
C GLY A 423 -44.04 16.29 -10.50
N ALA A 424 -44.69 16.25 -11.67
CA ALA A 424 -45.72 15.30 -12.06
C ALA A 424 -45.28 13.82 -11.96
N SER A 425 -46.08 13.04 -11.25
CA SER A 425 -45.99 11.58 -11.14
C SER A 425 -46.56 10.92 -12.40
N THR A 426 -45.69 10.29 -13.19
CA THR A 426 -46.09 9.28 -14.18
C THR A 426 -46.42 7.98 -13.44
N ASN A 427 -47.63 7.47 -13.65
CA ASN A 427 -48.12 6.22 -13.06
C ASN A 427 -47.33 5.02 -13.60
N ASP A 428 -46.27 4.61 -12.89
CA ASP A 428 -45.71 3.27 -13.02
C ASP A 428 -46.48 2.33 -12.10
N VAL A 429 -47.19 1.39 -12.71
CA VAL A 429 -47.84 0.28 -12.02
C VAL A 429 -46.72 -0.63 -11.47
N PRO A 430 -46.57 -0.79 -10.15
CA PRO A 430 -45.52 -1.64 -9.60
C PRO A 430 -45.72 -3.09 -10.06
N PRO A 431 -44.65 -3.78 -10.48
CA PRO A 431 -44.72 -5.17 -10.89
C PRO A 431 -45.29 -6.01 -9.76
N LYS A 432 -46.31 -6.82 -10.08
CA LYS A 432 -47.01 -7.72 -9.18
C LYS A 432 -46.00 -8.73 -8.61
N GLU A 433 -45.54 -8.52 -7.38
CA GLU A 433 -44.59 -9.40 -6.70
C GLU A 433 -45.12 -10.84 -6.68
N VAL A 434 -44.35 -11.77 -7.24
CA VAL A 434 -44.64 -13.19 -7.15
C VAL A 434 -44.41 -13.61 -5.68
N PRO A 435 -45.37 -14.26 -5.01
CA PRO A 435 -45.19 -14.71 -3.63
C PRO A 435 -44.00 -15.67 -3.56
N VAL A 436 -42.96 -15.28 -2.81
CA VAL A 436 -41.81 -16.15 -2.55
C VAL A 436 -42.26 -17.25 -1.58
N PRO A 437 -42.05 -18.54 -1.88
CA PRO A 437 -42.42 -19.61 -0.97
C PRO A 437 -41.63 -19.48 0.35
N VAL A 438 -42.36 -19.44 1.47
CA VAL A 438 -41.78 -19.35 2.82
C VAL A 438 -41.19 -20.70 3.19
N ALA A 439 -39.88 -20.78 3.39
CA ALA A 439 -39.22 -22.01 3.81
C ALA A 439 -39.45 -22.26 5.32
N THR A 440 -39.70 -23.52 5.69
CA THR A 440 -39.91 -23.92 7.09
C THR A 440 -38.60 -24.45 7.68
N PRO A 441 -38.08 -23.91 8.80
CA PRO A 441 -36.85 -24.38 9.40
C PRO A 441 -37.03 -25.75 10.07
N ILE A 442 -36.02 -26.62 9.97
CA ILE A 442 -36.03 -27.98 10.54
C ILE A 442 -35.48 -27.97 11.98
N ARG A 443 -34.34 -27.30 12.20
CA ARG A 443 -33.74 -27.12 13.54
C ARG A 443 -32.86 -25.88 13.62
N ARG A 444 -32.44 -25.56 14.84
CA ARG A 444 -31.38 -24.58 15.10
C ARG A 444 -30.03 -25.28 15.04
N MET A 445 -29.08 -24.66 14.33
CA MET A 445 -27.67 -25.08 14.27
C MET A 445 -26.86 -23.98 14.93
N ASP A 446 -26.04 -24.32 15.92
CA ASP A 446 -25.21 -23.33 16.60
C ASP A 446 -24.05 -22.88 15.71
N GLN A 447 -23.53 -21.67 15.97
CA GLN A 447 -22.49 -21.07 15.13
C GLN A 447 -21.23 -21.96 15.01
N ALA A 448 -20.84 -22.65 16.09
CA ALA A 448 -19.69 -23.55 16.06
C ALA A 448 -19.90 -24.74 15.12
N GLU A 449 -21.10 -25.35 15.13
CA GLU A 449 -21.47 -26.41 14.19
C GLU A 449 -21.50 -25.89 12.75
N LEU A 450 -22.07 -24.70 12.52
CA LEU A 450 -22.07 -24.04 11.21
C LEU A 450 -20.65 -23.85 10.66
N GLU A 451 -19.74 -23.32 11.47
CA GLU A 451 -18.34 -23.10 11.08
C GLU A 451 -17.64 -24.43 10.75
N GLN A 452 -17.91 -25.49 11.51
CA GLN A 452 -17.39 -26.83 11.22
C GLN A 452 -17.84 -27.35 9.85
N TRP A 453 -19.13 -27.21 9.52
CA TRP A 453 -19.66 -27.61 8.21
C TRP A 453 -19.08 -26.79 7.05
N LEU A 454 -18.93 -25.48 7.24
CA LEU A 454 -18.33 -24.61 6.23
C LEU A 454 -16.83 -24.91 6.03
N HIS A 455 -16.10 -25.25 7.10
CA HIS A 455 -14.72 -25.73 7.02
C HIS A 455 -14.59 -27.03 6.24
N ALA A 456 -15.57 -27.94 6.37
CA ALA A 456 -15.67 -29.15 5.57
C ALA A 456 -16.09 -28.89 4.11
N ARG A 457 -16.29 -27.63 3.71
CA ARG A 457 -16.77 -27.18 2.39
C ARG A 457 -18.19 -27.67 2.05
N SER A 458 -18.99 -28.02 3.05
CA SER A 458 -20.40 -28.35 2.86
C SER A 458 -21.23 -27.08 2.69
N THR A 459 -22.35 -27.17 1.95
CA THR A 459 -23.31 -26.07 1.82
C THR A 459 -24.38 -26.15 2.87
N VAL A 460 -24.65 -25.04 3.56
CA VAL A 460 -25.66 -24.96 4.60
C VAL A 460 -26.80 -24.06 4.14
N PHE A 461 -28.01 -24.61 4.06
CA PHE A 461 -29.22 -23.89 3.68
C PHE A 461 -29.93 -23.38 4.93
N VAL A 462 -30.23 -22.08 4.97
CA VAL A 462 -30.83 -21.41 6.12
C VAL A 462 -32.02 -20.54 5.70
N VAL A 463 -32.93 -20.31 6.64
CA VAL A 463 -34.00 -19.31 6.50
C VAL A 463 -33.52 -17.98 7.05
N SER A 464 -33.65 -16.90 6.28
CA SER A 464 -33.36 -15.55 6.78
C SER A 464 -34.39 -15.14 7.84
N PRO A 465 -33.97 -14.77 9.06
CA PRO A 465 -34.87 -14.33 10.12
C PRO A 465 -35.30 -12.85 10.00
N SER A 466 -34.56 -12.08 9.21
CA SER A 466 -34.62 -10.61 9.15
C SER A 466 -34.60 -10.11 7.71
N ILE A 467 -35.08 -8.88 7.53
CA ILE A 467 -34.98 -8.18 6.25
C ILE A 467 -33.62 -7.48 6.17
N TRP A 468 -32.99 -7.54 5.00
CA TRP A 468 -31.81 -6.74 4.67
C TRP A 468 -31.92 -6.22 3.25
N GLU A 469 -31.73 -4.91 3.09
CA GLU A 469 -31.74 -4.25 1.80
C GLU A 469 -30.34 -3.72 1.48
N PRO A 470 -29.78 -4.03 0.30
CA PRO A 470 -28.47 -3.55 -0.10
C PRO A 470 -28.38 -2.03 -0.08
N SER A 471 -27.46 -1.49 0.70
CA SER A 471 -27.28 -0.04 0.89
C SER A 471 -25.81 0.37 1.04
N GLY A 472 -25.53 1.65 0.80
CA GLY A 472 -24.19 2.23 0.95
C GLY A 472 -23.17 1.83 -0.11
N ALA A 473 -21.88 2.01 0.20
CA ALA A 473 -20.77 1.58 -0.62
C ALA A 473 -20.74 0.04 -0.72
N GLY A 474 -20.54 -0.50 -1.91
CA GLY A 474 -20.56 -1.96 -2.13
C GLY A 474 -21.96 -2.57 -2.31
N ARG A 475 -23.00 -1.76 -2.56
CA ARG A 475 -24.36 -2.24 -2.89
C ARG A 475 -24.39 -3.31 -3.99
N GLU A 476 -23.49 -3.22 -4.97
CA GLU A 476 -23.35 -4.21 -6.05
C GLU A 476 -22.91 -5.59 -5.55
N SER A 477 -22.21 -5.66 -4.40
CA SER A 477 -21.71 -6.90 -3.80
C SER A 477 -22.59 -7.45 -2.67
N GLN A 478 -23.61 -6.71 -2.24
CA GLN A 478 -24.55 -7.13 -1.20
C GLN A 478 -25.76 -7.86 -1.80
N LEU A 479 -26.32 -8.83 -1.08
CA LEU A 479 -27.53 -9.54 -1.47
C LEU A 479 -28.69 -9.10 -0.58
N GLY A 480 -29.82 -8.69 -1.16
CA GLY A 480 -31.02 -8.41 -0.37
C GLY A 480 -31.68 -9.71 0.05
N VAL A 481 -32.15 -9.77 1.29
CA VAL A 481 -32.85 -10.95 1.82
C VAL A 481 -34.13 -10.52 2.53
N ARG A 482 -35.20 -11.30 2.36
CA ARG A 482 -36.47 -11.12 3.05
C ARG A 482 -36.65 -12.16 4.17
N PRO A 483 -37.41 -11.85 5.25
CA PRO A 483 -37.73 -12.83 6.27
C PRO A 483 -38.45 -14.04 5.65
N GLY A 484 -38.02 -15.25 6.02
CA GLY A 484 -38.62 -16.50 5.49
C GLY A 484 -38.00 -17.01 4.18
N GLU A 485 -37.09 -16.25 3.57
CA GLU A 485 -36.40 -16.64 2.35
C GLU A 485 -35.31 -17.68 2.62
N GLU A 486 -35.23 -18.73 1.79
CA GLU A 486 -34.18 -19.74 1.85
C GLU A 486 -32.93 -19.23 1.11
N ILE A 487 -31.80 -19.20 1.83
CA ILE A 487 -30.49 -18.82 1.30
C ILE A 487 -29.46 -19.90 1.64
N CYS A 488 -28.42 -20.02 0.83
CA CYS A 488 -27.31 -20.94 1.08
C CYS A 488 -26.09 -20.15 1.56
N ILE A 489 -25.60 -20.47 2.76
CA ILE A 489 -24.37 -19.91 3.30
C ILE A 489 -23.19 -20.58 2.62
N ARG A 490 -22.29 -19.78 2.05
CA ARG A 490 -21.06 -20.24 1.37
C ARG A 490 -19.82 -20.02 2.22
N LYS A 491 -19.74 -18.88 2.89
CA LYS A 491 -18.59 -18.48 3.71
C LYS A 491 -19.04 -17.49 4.77
N VAL A 492 -18.54 -17.66 5.99
CA VAL A 492 -18.63 -16.65 7.05
C VAL A 492 -17.29 -15.91 7.10
N ASP A 493 -17.32 -14.58 7.02
CA ASP A 493 -16.12 -13.73 6.94
C ASP A 493 -16.26 -12.55 7.92
N GLY A 494 -16.12 -12.85 9.21
CA GLY A 494 -16.30 -11.88 10.29
C GLY A 494 -17.73 -11.32 10.33
N PRO A 495 -17.93 -9.98 10.21
CA PRO A 495 -19.25 -9.36 10.32
C PRO A 495 -20.13 -9.58 9.07
N TRP A 496 -19.57 -10.12 7.99
CA TRP A 496 -20.28 -10.39 6.74
C TRP A 496 -20.28 -11.88 6.42
N THR A 497 -21.39 -12.36 5.88
CA THR A 497 -21.56 -13.73 5.41
C THR A 497 -21.86 -13.70 3.91
N LEU A 498 -21.08 -14.44 3.13
CA LEU A 498 -21.33 -14.64 1.71
C LEU A 498 -22.43 -15.70 1.56
N VAL A 499 -23.53 -15.30 0.95
CA VAL A 499 -24.71 -16.13 0.74
C VAL A 499 -25.09 -16.18 -0.74
N SER A 500 -25.77 -17.25 -1.13
CA SER A 500 -26.37 -17.40 -2.44
C SER A 500 -27.89 -17.57 -2.34
N ALA A 501 -28.66 -16.79 -3.09
CA ALA A 501 -30.12 -16.92 -3.13
C ALA A 501 -30.49 -18.26 -3.79
N VAL A 502 -31.41 -19.01 -3.20
CA VAL A 502 -31.93 -20.24 -3.82
C VAL A 502 -32.90 -19.89 -4.96
N LEU A 503 -33.59 -18.76 -4.86
CA LEU A 503 -34.57 -18.27 -5.83
C LEU A 503 -34.28 -16.79 -6.13
N GLY A 504 -33.67 -16.47 -7.27
CA GLY A 504 -33.39 -15.07 -7.65
C GLY A 504 -32.52 -14.91 -8.89
N THR A 505 -32.49 -13.69 -9.47
CA THR A 505 -31.65 -13.33 -10.61
C THR A 505 -30.21 -12.99 -10.22
N LYS A 506 -29.99 -12.58 -8.97
CA LYS A 506 -28.67 -12.36 -8.39
C LYS A 506 -28.29 -13.59 -7.57
N THR A 507 -27.28 -14.31 -8.02
CA THR A 507 -26.96 -15.62 -7.46
C THR A 507 -26.24 -15.54 -6.13
N GLU A 508 -25.39 -14.53 -5.90
CA GLU A 508 -24.54 -14.43 -4.71
C GLU A 508 -24.34 -12.98 -4.24
N GLY A 509 -24.09 -12.81 -2.93
CA GLY A 509 -23.68 -11.54 -2.34
C GLY A 509 -23.56 -11.60 -0.82
N TYR A 510 -23.07 -10.51 -0.23
CA TYR A 510 -22.84 -10.43 1.22
C TYR A 510 -24.06 -9.92 1.98
N VAL A 511 -24.31 -10.52 3.14
CA VAL A 511 -25.32 -10.12 4.13
C VAL A 511 -24.64 -10.01 5.50
N PRO A 512 -25.00 -9.03 6.36
CA PRO A 512 -24.44 -8.97 7.71
C PRO A 512 -24.74 -10.23 8.51
N THR A 513 -23.70 -10.85 9.08
CA THR A 513 -23.79 -12.16 9.77
C THR A 513 -24.84 -12.15 10.89
N HIS A 514 -24.92 -11.08 11.67
CA HIS A 514 -25.85 -10.96 12.78
C HIS A 514 -27.33 -10.97 12.36
N LEU A 515 -27.64 -10.57 11.13
CA LEU A 515 -29.01 -10.59 10.58
C LEU A 515 -29.45 -11.97 10.11
N LEU A 516 -28.52 -12.92 9.94
CA LEU A 516 -28.82 -14.32 9.59
C LEU A 516 -28.99 -15.21 10.84
N MET A 517 -28.71 -14.66 12.02
CA MET A 517 -28.63 -15.40 13.28
C MET A 517 -29.86 -15.15 14.16
N VAL A 518 -30.29 -16.19 14.85
CA VAL A 518 -31.22 -16.15 15.96
C VAL A 518 -30.45 -16.41 17.24
N TRP A 519 -30.65 -15.54 18.22
CA TRP A 519 -29.84 -15.52 19.43
C TRP A 519 -30.66 -16.07 20.59
N SER A 520 -30.18 -17.14 21.23
CA SER A 520 -30.87 -17.75 22.38
C SER A 520 -30.25 -17.22 23.67
N VAL A 521 -31.06 -16.74 24.60
CA VAL A 521 -30.61 -16.20 25.89
C VAL A 521 -30.10 -17.35 26.76
N THR A 522 -28.82 -17.29 27.13
CA THR A 522 -28.15 -18.29 27.97
C THR A 522 -28.07 -17.86 29.43
N GLU A 523 -28.11 -16.56 29.69
CA GLU A 523 -28.06 -15.99 31.04
C GLU A 523 -29.06 -14.84 31.16
N ASP A 524 -29.70 -14.73 32.33
CA ASP A 524 -30.61 -13.63 32.61
C ASP A 524 -29.86 -12.28 32.60
N PHE A 525 -30.54 -11.25 32.12
CA PHE A 525 -30.05 -9.87 32.16
C PHE A 525 -31.17 -8.95 32.64
N GLU A 526 -30.98 -8.37 33.81
CA GLU A 526 -31.87 -7.34 34.36
C GLU A 526 -31.12 -6.00 34.37
N PRO A 527 -31.58 -5.00 33.61
CA PRO A 527 -30.96 -3.67 33.63
C PRO A 527 -31.17 -2.99 34.98
N LEU A 528 -30.18 -2.19 35.41
CA LEU A 528 -30.32 -1.42 36.64
C LEU A 528 -31.44 -0.39 36.48
N ALA A 529 -32.21 -0.14 37.55
CA ALA A 529 -33.34 0.79 37.53
C ALA A 529 -32.96 2.22 37.10
N GLU A 530 -31.70 2.60 37.33
CA GLU A 530 -31.12 3.90 36.95
C GLU A 530 -30.76 4.04 35.46
N TRP A 531 -30.70 2.93 34.71
CA TRP A 531 -30.28 2.92 33.31
C TRP A 531 -31.39 3.32 32.32
N GLY A 532 -32.63 3.47 32.79
CA GLY A 532 -33.77 3.87 31.96
C GLY A 532 -34.40 2.71 31.17
N THR A 533 -35.28 3.06 30.23
CA THR A 533 -36.10 2.10 29.44
C THR A 533 -35.43 1.62 28.17
N ASP A 534 -34.22 2.10 27.86
CA ASP A 534 -33.53 1.81 26.60
C ASP A 534 -32.85 0.42 26.61
N TYR A 535 -32.85 -0.27 27.76
CA TYR A 535 -32.24 -1.60 27.93
C TYR A 535 -33.30 -2.69 27.92
N LEU A 536 -33.01 -3.79 27.22
CA LEU A 536 -33.93 -4.91 27.06
C LEU A 536 -33.64 -5.97 28.14
N PRO A 537 -34.54 -6.22 29.12
CA PRO A 537 -34.37 -7.33 30.04
C PRO A 537 -34.48 -8.66 29.31
N LEU A 538 -33.57 -9.59 29.60
CA LEU A 538 -33.51 -10.93 29.00
C LEU A 538 -33.76 -12.00 30.04
N LYS A 539 -34.51 -13.04 29.65
CA LYS A 539 -34.70 -14.26 30.44
C LYS A 539 -34.19 -15.49 29.71
N VAL A 540 -33.52 -16.39 30.42
CA VAL A 540 -33.02 -17.66 29.89
C VAL A 540 -34.13 -18.41 29.15
N GLY A 541 -33.79 -18.92 27.96
CA GLY A 541 -34.72 -19.62 27.08
C GLY A 541 -35.48 -18.73 26.10
N GLN A 542 -35.42 -17.40 26.25
CA GLN A 542 -35.94 -16.48 25.23
C GLN A 542 -35.06 -16.49 23.97
N SER A 543 -35.67 -16.14 22.84
CA SER A 543 -34.96 -15.89 21.58
C SER A 543 -35.06 -14.41 21.23
N VAL A 544 -33.96 -13.85 20.75
CA VAL A 544 -33.86 -12.43 20.36
C VAL A 544 -33.27 -12.29 18.96
N LYS A 545 -33.62 -11.19 18.29
CA LYS A 545 -33.02 -10.75 17.02
C LYS A 545 -32.12 -9.55 17.28
N VAL A 546 -30.87 -9.64 16.86
CA VAL A 546 -29.93 -8.51 16.91
C VAL A 546 -30.14 -7.66 15.67
N LYS A 547 -30.51 -6.38 15.86
CA LYS A 547 -30.63 -5.39 14.76
C LYS A 547 -29.30 -4.70 14.46
N LYS A 548 -28.52 -4.38 15.52
CA LYS A 548 -27.25 -3.68 15.39
C LYS A 548 -26.29 -4.08 16.51
N PRO A 549 -25.19 -4.80 16.22
CA PRO A 549 -24.08 -4.92 17.17
C PRO A 549 -23.33 -3.58 17.25
N TYR A 550 -22.88 -3.21 18.44
CA TYR A 550 -22.06 -2.01 18.65
C TYR A 550 -20.56 -2.34 18.65
N ASP A 551 -19.75 -1.36 18.26
CA ASP A 551 -18.30 -1.39 18.20
C ASP A 551 -17.66 -0.34 19.15
N GLY A 552 -16.32 -0.29 19.17
CA GLY A 552 -15.56 0.67 19.99
C GLY A 552 -15.79 0.48 21.49
N GLN A 553 -16.15 1.54 22.21
CA GLN A 553 -16.39 1.50 23.66
C GLN A 553 -17.63 0.66 24.04
N TRP A 554 -18.50 0.38 23.09
CA TRP A 554 -19.71 -0.44 23.26
C TRP A 554 -19.53 -1.87 22.73
N THR A 555 -18.30 -2.28 22.44
CA THR A 555 -18.00 -3.66 22.01
C THR A 555 -18.50 -4.66 23.06
N GLY A 556 -19.25 -5.67 22.60
CA GLY A 556 -19.92 -6.64 23.47
C GLY A 556 -21.35 -6.26 23.84
N TRP A 557 -21.87 -5.13 23.35
CA TRP A 557 -23.28 -4.75 23.45
C TRP A 557 -23.94 -4.74 22.07
N CYS A 558 -25.26 -4.89 22.05
CA CYS A 558 -26.04 -4.78 20.84
C CYS A 558 -27.44 -4.23 21.11
N HIS A 559 -28.09 -3.75 20.05
CA HIS A 559 -29.49 -3.36 20.04
C HIS A 559 -30.31 -4.43 19.29
N GLY A 560 -31.42 -4.85 19.88
CA GLY A 560 -32.28 -5.90 19.33
C GLY A 560 -33.66 -5.94 19.95
N HIS A 561 -34.44 -6.97 19.62
CA HIS A 561 -35.80 -7.19 20.14
C HIS A 561 -36.07 -8.67 20.39
N ILE A 562 -37.08 -8.95 21.21
CA ILE A 562 -37.55 -10.33 21.46
C ILE A 562 -38.18 -10.87 20.18
N TRP A 563 -37.80 -12.10 19.81
CA TRP A 563 -38.18 -12.73 18.54
C TRP A 563 -39.70 -12.76 18.28
N ASP A 564 -40.48 -13.04 19.33
CA ASP A 564 -41.94 -13.13 19.27
C ASP A 564 -42.65 -11.80 19.57
N ASN A 565 -41.90 -10.72 19.83
CA ASN A 565 -42.46 -9.43 20.21
C ASN A 565 -41.58 -8.26 19.77
N ASP A 566 -41.84 -7.79 18.55
CA ASP A 566 -41.16 -6.64 17.93
C ASP A 566 -41.34 -5.32 18.71
N SER A 567 -42.32 -5.23 19.61
CA SER A 567 -42.55 -4.02 20.43
C SER A 567 -41.59 -3.90 21.61
N CYS A 568 -40.90 -4.98 21.99
CA CYS A 568 -39.92 -4.98 23.06
C CYS A 568 -38.51 -4.96 22.46
N GLU A 569 -38.00 -3.75 22.19
CA GLU A 569 -36.63 -3.54 21.75
C GLU A 569 -35.80 -2.77 22.77
N GLY A 570 -34.48 -2.96 22.71
CA GLY A 570 -33.54 -2.26 23.57
C GLY A 570 -32.12 -2.82 23.47
N VAL A 571 -31.24 -2.25 24.30
CA VAL A 571 -29.82 -2.58 24.36
C VAL A 571 -29.57 -3.69 25.38
N PHE A 572 -28.76 -4.68 25.02
CA PHE A 572 -28.36 -5.78 25.90
C PHE A 572 -26.95 -6.29 25.57
N PRO A 573 -26.26 -6.95 26.53
CA PRO A 573 -24.93 -7.48 26.31
C PRO A 573 -24.94 -8.79 25.49
N LEU A 574 -24.12 -8.84 24.45
CA LEU A 574 -23.94 -10.01 23.56
C LEU A 574 -23.47 -11.26 24.32
N ALA A 575 -22.74 -11.09 25.42
CA ALA A 575 -22.24 -12.21 26.24
C ALA A 575 -23.37 -13.06 26.87
N ARG A 576 -24.61 -12.54 26.93
CA ARG A 576 -25.77 -13.23 27.53
C ARG A 576 -26.56 -14.06 26.52
N VAL A 577 -26.15 -14.05 25.25
CA VAL A 577 -26.86 -14.71 24.16
C VAL A 577 -25.92 -15.56 23.32
N ARG A 578 -26.43 -16.68 22.81
CA ARG A 578 -25.68 -17.58 21.91
C ARG A 578 -26.30 -17.59 20.51
N PRO A 579 -25.51 -17.35 19.44
CA PRO A 579 -26.01 -17.32 18.07
C PRO A 579 -26.26 -18.72 17.51
N SER A 580 -27.32 -18.83 16.72
CA SER A 580 -27.70 -20.03 15.97
C SER A 580 -28.36 -19.66 14.65
N VAL A 581 -28.19 -20.47 13.61
CA VAL A 581 -28.90 -20.32 12.33
C VAL A 581 -30.09 -21.27 12.25
N LEU A 582 -31.11 -20.89 11.48
CA LEU A 582 -32.29 -21.70 11.23
C LEU A 582 -32.09 -22.52 9.95
N ILE A 583 -31.69 -23.79 10.05
CA ILE A 583 -31.42 -24.61 8.86
C ILE A 583 -32.71 -25.15 8.25
N THR A 584 -32.76 -25.23 6.92
CA THR A 584 -33.89 -25.83 6.16
C THR A 584 -33.60 -27.24 5.66
N ARG A 585 -32.33 -27.65 5.66
CA ARG A 585 -31.86 -28.94 5.16
C ARG A 585 -30.68 -29.39 6.01
N GLU A 586 -30.55 -30.69 6.27
CA GLU A 586 -29.32 -31.20 6.89
C GLU A 586 -28.16 -31.07 5.90
N PRO A 587 -26.97 -30.60 6.36
CA PRO A 587 -25.79 -30.53 5.51
C PRO A 587 -25.42 -31.93 5.01
N ILE A 588 -25.07 -32.02 3.73
CA ILE A 588 -24.57 -33.25 3.12
C ILE A 588 -23.09 -33.00 2.81
N THR A 589 -22.22 -33.89 3.30
CA THR A 589 -20.78 -33.92 2.98
C THR A 589 -20.51 -34.29 1.54
#